data_AF-A0A1W1E751-F1
#
_entry.id   AF-A0A1W1E751-F1
#
_cell.length_a   1.000
_cell.length_b   1.000
_cell.length_c   1.000
_cell.angle_alpha   90.00
_cell.angle_beta   90.00
_cell.angle_gamma   90.00
#
_symmetry.space_group_name_H-M   'P 1'
#
loop_
_entity.id
_entity.type
_entity.pdbx_description
1 polymer ?
#
loop_
_entity_poly.entity_id
_entity_poly.type
_entity_poly.pdbx_seq_one_letter_code
_entity_poly.pdbx_strand_id
1 'polypeptide(L)'
;MQKIDHKLFVQTLKAKGITQKAFAQYAKIPYDTVTGWKKKGKVPAYAMVIAKDMAYRMRLDEQARHALQRRRKQGNIEVIGLDKAEQKRIEAAFWGTNYTAGEIIENAKTGDKRFTQRLEENLPEALHKKALNAQVKRHA
;
A
#
# COMPACT_ATOMS: atom_id res chain seq x y z
N MET A 1 -37.93 3.41 -6.56
CA MET A 1 -36.52 2.98 -6.63
C MET A 1 -35.65 4.21 -6.82
N GLN A 2 -34.83 4.58 -5.82
CA GLN A 2 -33.98 5.78 -5.92
C GLN A 2 -32.99 5.64 -7.09
N LYS A 3 -32.84 6.70 -7.88
CA LYS A 3 -32.00 6.76 -9.06
C LYS A 3 -30.94 7.83 -8.87
N ILE A 4 -29.67 7.44 -9.03
CA ILE A 4 -28.52 8.33 -8.86
C ILE A 4 -28.16 8.91 -10.23
N ASP A 5 -27.60 10.12 -10.24
CA ASP A 5 -27.10 10.71 -11.47
C ASP A 5 -25.92 9.92 -12.05
N HIS A 6 -25.97 9.63 -13.36
CA HIS A 6 -24.89 8.90 -14.04
C HIS A 6 -23.55 9.63 -13.95
N LYS A 7 -23.55 10.97 -14.00
CA LYS A 7 -22.31 11.77 -13.91
C LYS A 7 -21.65 11.59 -12.55
N LEU A 8 -22.43 11.62 -11.48
CA LEU A 8 -21.95 11.41 -10.11
C LEU A 8 -21.38 9.99 -9.93
N PHE A 9 -22.04 8.98 -10.49
CA PHE A 9 -21.55 7.61 -10.49
C PHE A 9 -20.18 7.49 -11.17
N VAL A 10 -20.04 8.04 -12.39
CA VAL A 10 -18.77 7.99 -13.13
C VAL A 10 -17.66 8.77 -12.42
N GLN A 11 -17.97 9.94 -11.84
CA GLN A 11 -17.00 10.71 -11.06
C GLN A 11 -16.51 9.93 -9.84
N THR A 12 -17.42 9.25 -9.13
CA THR A 12 -17.06 8.40 -7.99
C THR A 12 -16.12 7.28 -8.40
N LEU A 13 -16.41 6.58 -9.50
CA LEU A 13 -15.54 5.52 -10.00
C LEU A 13 -14.14 6.04 -10.35
N LYS A 14 -14.06 7.17 -11.10
CA LYS A 14 -12.78 7.79 -11.47
C LYS A 14 -11.97 8.22 -10.25
N ALA A 15 -12.60 8.83 -9.24
CA ALA A 15 -11.94 9.24 -8.01
C ALA A 15 -11.36 8.06 -7.21
N LYS A 16 -11.84 6.84 -7.45
CA LYS A 16 -11.35 5.60 -6.84
C LYS A 16 -10.45 4.79 -7.78
N GLY A 17 -10.10 5.31 -8.96
CA GLY A 17 -9.29 4.60 -9.95
C GLY A 17 -10.00 3.39 -10.59
N ILE A 18 -11.34 3.33 -10.50
CA ILE A 18 -12.14 2.21 -11.02
C ILE A 18 -12.65 2.56 -12.42
N THR A 19 -12.43 1.67 -13.39
CA THR A 19 -13.03 1.80 -14.73
C THR A 19 -14.44 1.21 -14.74
N GLN A 20 -15.31 1.67 -15.65
CA GLN A 20 -16.65 1.10 -15.80
C GLN A 20 -16.62 -0.39 -16.18
N LYS A 21 -15.59 -0.83 -16.92
CA LYS A 21 -15.37 -2.25 -17.26
C LYS A 21 -15.03 -3.07 -16.02
N ALA A 22 -14.12 -2.58 -15.19
CA ALA A 22 -13.77 -3.24 -13.93
C ALA A 22 -14.96 -3.30 -12.97
N PHE A 23 -15.74 -2.21 -12.89
CA PHE A 23 -16.98 -2.18 -12.11
C PHE A 23 -17.99 -3.22 -12.63
N ALA A 24 -18.21 -3.30 -13.94
CA ALA A 24 -19.14 -4.26 -14.55
C ALA A 24 -18.78 -5.72 -14.22
N GLN A 25 -17.49 -6.04 -14.34
CA GLN A 25 -16.96 -7.36 -13.96
C GLN A 25 -17.17 -7.66 -12.48
N TYR A 26 -16.81 -6.73 -11.60
CA TYR A 26 -16.98 -6.87 -10.15
C TYR A 26 -18.45 -7.05 -9.74
N ALA A 27 -19.33 -6.21 -10.30
CA ALA A 27 -20.75 -6.22 -10.03
C ALA A 27 -21.50 -7.41 -10.65
N LYS A 28 -20.84 -8.18 -11.53
CA LYS A 28 -21.46 -9.22 -12.38
C LYS A 28 -22.62 -8.65 -13.22
N ILE A 29 -22.45 -7.44 -13.72
CA ILE A 29 -23.41 -6.75 -14.60
C ILE A 29 -22.79 -6.68 -16.00
N PRO A 30 -23.53 -6.98 -17.08
CA PRO A 30 -23.01 -6.82 -18.44
C PRO A 30 -22.50 -5.39 -18.67
N TYR A 31 -21.32 -5.27 -19.27
CA TYR A 31 -20.71 -3.96 -19.52
C TYR A 31 -21.63 -3.02 -20.32
N ASP A 32 -22.36 -3.57 -21.30
CA ASP A 32 -23.33 -2.83 -22.10
C ASP A 32 -24.50 -2.27 -21.29
N THR A 33 -24.85 -2.93 -20.18
CA THR A 33 -25.87 -2.41 -19.25
C THR A 33 -25.33 -1.20 -18.50
N VAL A 34 -24.07 -1.27 -18.03
CA VAL A 34 -23.41 -0.17 -17.32
C VAL A 34 -23.23 1.04 -18.23
N THR A 35 -22.78 0.84 -19.47
CA THR A 35 -22.64 1.93 -20.46
C THR A 35 -23.99 2.46 -20.92
N GLY A 36 -25.02 1.59 -20.99
CA GLY A 36 -26.39 1.96 -21.30
C GLY A 36 -27.02 2.93 -20.28
N TRP A 37 -26.55 2.96 -19.03
CA TRP A 37 -26.99 3.95 -18.04
C TRP A 37 -26.66 5.39 -18.43
N LYS A 38 -25.62 5.60 -19.25
CA LYS A 38 -25.30 6.93 -19.81
C LYS A 38 -26.47 7.48 -20.62
N LYS A 39 -27.11 6.65 -21.46
CA LYS A 39 -28.26 7.05 -22.29
C LYS A 39 -29.48 7.42 -21.44
N LYS A 40 -29.65 6.75 -20.29
CA LYS A 40 -30.75 7.01 -19.35
C LYS A 40 -30.47 8.18 -18.40
N GLY A 41 -29.26 8.70 -18.37
CA GLY A 41 -28.79 9.75 -17.45
C GLY A 41 -28.81 9.36 -15.96
N LYS A 42 -29.26 8.15 -15.65
CA LYS A 42 -29.51 7.68 -14.29
C LYS A 42 -29.01 6.25 -14.10
N VAL A 43 -28.55 5.99 -12.89
CA VAL A 43 -27.96 4.73 -12.45
C VAL A 43 -28.78 4.18 -11.29
N PRO A 44 -29.02 2.87 -11.20
CA PRO A 44 -29.67 2.27 -10.03
C PRO A 44 -28.89 2.55 -8.73
N ALA A 45 -29.59 2.85 -7.63
CA ALA A 45 -28.95 3.17 -6.36
C ALA A 45 -27.95 2.09 -5.87
N TYR A 46 -28.26 0.80 -6.11
CA TYR A 46 -27.38 -0.30 -5.73
C TYR A 46 -25.98 -0.21 -6.38
N ALA A 47 -25.86 0.40 -7.56
CA ALA A 47 -24.58 0.48 -8.25
C ALA A 47 -23.57 1.33 -7.46
N MET A 48 -24.04 2.34 -6.73
CA MET A 48 -23.20 3.15 -5.85
C MET A 48 -22.74 2.38 -4.61
N VAL A 49 -23.60 1.50 -4.07
CA VAL A 49 -23.24 0.62 -2.95
C VAL A 49 -22.15 -0.36 -3.39
N ILE A 50 -22.32 -0.99 -4.56
CA ILE A 50 -21.33 -1.89 -5.14
C ILE A 50 -20.01 -1.15 -5.41
N ALA A 51 -20.05 0.08 -5.92
CA ALA A 51 -18.85 0.87 -6.18
C ALA A 51 -18.06 1.18 -4.90
N LYS A 52 -18.75 1.48 -3.80
CA LYS A 52 -18.12 1.71 -2.48
C LYS A 52 -17.51 0.42 -1.92
N ASP A 53 -18.23 -0.69 -2.00
CA ASP A 53 -17.74 -2.01 -1.56
C ASP A 53 -16.51 -2.44 -2.38
N MET A 54 -16.54 -2.28 -3.70
CA MET A 54 -15.39 -2.54 -4.58
C MET A 54 -14.17 -1.72 -4.16
N ALA A 55 -14.33 -0.40 -3.97
CA ALA A 55 -13.24 0.48 -3.57
C ALA A 55 -12.66 0.09 -2.20
N TYR A 56 -13.52 -0.33 -1.26
CA TYR A 56 -13.08 -0.81 0.05
C TYR A 56 -12.24 -2.09 -0.07
N ARG A 57 -12.69 -3.07 -0.86
CA ARG A 57 -11.95 -4.33 -1.06
C ARG A 57 -10.63 -4.13 -1.78
N MET A 58 -10.59 -3.30 -2.82
CA MET A 58 -9.33 -2.96 -3.51
C MET A 58 -8.29 -2.39 -2.54
N ARG A 59 -8.72 -1.55 -1.59
CA ARG A 59 -7.83 -1.02 -0.54
C ARG A 59 -7.35 -2.13 0.41
N LEU A 60 -8.24 -3.02 0.83
CA LEU A 60 -7.87 -4.15 1.70
C LEU A 60 -6.88 -5.09 0.99
N ASP A 61 -7.10 -5.39 -0.28
CA ASP A 61 -6.21 -6.24 -1.08
C ASP A 61 -4.82 -5.60 -1.21
N GLU A 62 -4.74 -4.29 -1.41
CA GLU A 62 -3.45 -3.59 -1.48
C GLU A 62 -2.73 -3.61 -0.13
N GLN A 63 -3.45 -3.38 0.98
CA GLN A 63 -2.88 -3.50 2.32
C GLN A 63 -2.39 -4.93 2.60
N ALA A 64 -3.16 -5.94 2.21
CA ALA A 64 -2.78 -7.33 2.35
C ALA A 64 -1.55 -7.67 1.49
N ARG A 65 -1.47 -7.17 0.25
CA ARG A 65 -0.30 -7.32 -0.64
C ARG A 65 0.94 -6.69 -0.03
N HIS A 66 0.86 -5.47 0.49
CA HIS A 66 1.99 -4.84 1.17
C HIS A 66 2.42 -5.62 2.41
N ALA A 67 1.48 -6.12 3.22
CA ALA A 67 1.79 -6.95 4.37
C ALA A 67 2.48 -8.27 3.97
N LEU A 68 2.00 -8.92 2.91
CA LEU A 68 2.59 -10.15 2.36
C LEU A 68 4.00 -9.91 1.79
N GLN A 69 4.18 -8.83 1.02
CA GLN A 69 5.49 -8.43 0.51
C GLN A 69 6.47 -8.16 1.65
N ARG A 70 6.04 -7.44 2.69
CA ARG A 70 6.85 -7.19 3.88
C ARG A 70 7.21 -8.48 4.61
N ARG A 71 6.26 -9.39 4.81
CA ARG A 71 6.53 -10.70 5.44
C ARG A 71 7.54 -11.53 4.64
N ARG A 72 7.40 -11.58 3.31
CA ARG A 72 8.38 -12.24 2.44
C ARG A 72 9.76 -11.63 2.58
N LYS A 73 9.86 -10.29 2.55
CA LYS A 73 11.14 -9.58 2.76
C LYS A 73 11.75 -9.86 4.13
N GLN A 74 10.95 -9.84 5.20
CA GLN A 74 11.42 -10.14 6.55
C GLN A 74 11.85 -11.60 6.72
N GLY A 75 11.20 -12.54 6.03
CA GLY A 75 11.65 -13.94 6.00
C GLY A 75 13.00 -14.13 5.31
N ASN A 76 13.31 -13.27 4.34
CA ASN A 76 14.53 -13.37 3.53
C ASN A 76 15.67 -12.49 4.02
N ILE A 77 15.46 -11.63 5.03
CA ILE A 77 16.46 -10.69 5.53
C ILE A 77 16.60 -10.85 7.04
N GLU A 78 17.75 -11.37 7.45
CA GLU A 78 18.12 -11.50 8.85
C GLU A 78 19.09 -10.39 9.25
N VAL A 79 18.78 -9.69 10.34
CA VAL A 79 19.62 -8.62 10.89
C VAL A 79 20.23 -9.10 12.20
N ILE A 80 21.55 -9.27 12.20
CA ILE A 80 22.33 -9.72 13.36
C ILE A 80 22.90 -8.51 14.09
N GLY A 81 22.79 -8.54 15.42
CA GLY A 81 23.31 -7.48 16.29
C GLY A 81 22.29 -6.41 16.67
N LEU A 82 21.03 -6.53 16.23
CA LEU A 82 19.91 -5.69 16.65
C LEU A 82 18.76 -6.56 17.15
N ASP A 83 18.18 -6.18 18.28
CA ASP A 83 16.96 -6.85 18.77
C ASP A 83 15.71 -6.42 17.98
N LYS A 84 14.58 -7.10 18.20
CA LYS A 84 13.33 -6.83 17.48
C LYS A 84 12.77 -5.43 17.76
N ALA A 85 12.98 -4.86 18.94
CA ALA A 85 12.51 -3.52 19.28
C ALA A 85 13.36 -2.45 18.60
N GLU A 86 14.67 -2.64 18.53
CA GLU A 86 15.62 -1.81 17.81
C GLU A 86 15.35 -1.82 16.30
N GLN A 87 15.14 -3.00 15.72
CA GLN A 87 14.73 -3.14 14.32
C GLN A 87 13.41 -2.40 14.04
N LYS A 88 12.41 -2.51 14.93
CA LYS A 88 11.14 -1.76 14.80
C LYS A 88 11.33 -0.24 14.90
N ARG A 89 12.24 0.24 15.76
CA ARG A 89 12.55 1.67 15.86
C ARG A 89 13.19 2.19 14.57
N ILE A 90 14.11 1.43 13.99
CA ILE A 90 14.71 1.75 12.69
C ILE A 90 13.64 1.79 11.59
N GLU A 91 12.74 0.80 11.53
CA GLU A 91 11.61 0.80 10.58
C GLU A 91 10.66 2.00 10.79
N ALA A 92 10.44 2.42 12.05
CA ALA A 92 9.57 3.55 12.38
C ALA A 92 10.13 4.91 11.92
N ALA A 93 11.46 5.08 11.88
CA ALA A 93 12.09 6.27 11.29
C ALA A 93 11.72 6.44 9.80
N PHE A 94 11.39 5.33 9.13
CA PHE A 94 10.95 5.30 7.73
C PHE A 94 9.44 5.05 7.61
N TRP A 95 8.65 5.67 8.49
CA TRP A 95 7.19 5.62 8.43
C TRP A 95 6.66 5.97 7.02
N GLY A 96 5.60 5.29 6.61
CA GLY A 96 5.02 5.42 5.27
C GLY A 96 5.74 4.63 4.17
N THR A 97 6.75 3.82 4.52
CA THR A 97 7.45 2.93 3.58
C THR A 97 7.27 1.45 3.94
N ASN A 98 7.61 0.56 3.00
CA ASN A 98 7.63 -0.88 3.19
C ASN A 98 9.06 -1.43 3.37
N TYR A 99 10.02 -0.58 3.76
CA TYR A 99 11.38 -1.02 3.99
C TYR A 99 11.49 -1.81 5.29
N THR A 100 12.28 -2.87 5.27
CA THR A 100 12.67 -3.60 6.50
C THR A 100 13.89 -2.94 7.14
N ALA A 101 14.15 -3.23 8.42
CA ALA A 101 15.36 -2.76 9.09
C ALA A 101 16.65 -3.13 8.31
N GLY A 102 16.70 -4.34 7.74
CA GLY A 102 17.87 -4.78 6.96
C GLY A 102 18.06 -4.01 5.65
N GLU A 103 16.98 -3.72 4.90
CA GLU A 103 17.06 -2.88 3.68
C GLU A 103 17.51 -1.46 4.02
N ILE A 104 17.01 -0.89 5.12
CA ILE A 104 17.39 0.44 5.60
C ILE A 104 18.89 0.46 5.96
N ILE A 105 19.37 -0.55 6.68
CA ILE A 105 20.77 -0.68 7.09
C ILE A 105 21.69 -0.84 5.88
N GLU A 106 21.34 -1.73 4.93
CA GLU A 106 22.14 -1.92 3.72
C GLU A 106 22.25 -0.63 2.91
N ASN A 107 21.14 0.09 2.69
CA ASN A 107 21.16 1.35 1.94
C ASN A 107 21.93 2.47 2.68
N ALA A 108 21.85 2.51 4.01
CA ALA A 108 22.66 3.44 4.80
C ALA A 108 24.16 3.10 4.68
N LYS A 109 24.51 1.81 4.69
CA LYS A 109 25.90 1.33 4.54
C LYS A 109 26.49 1.58 3.16
N THR A 110 25.67 1.56 2.11
CA THR A 110 26.12 1.92 0.75
C THR A 110 26.31 3.43 0.58
N GLY A 111 25.98 4.23 1.59
CA GLY A 111 26.17 5.69 1.58
C GLY A 111 25.02 6.46 0.94
N ASP A 112 23.82 5.87 0.84
CA ASP A 112 22.64 6.61 0.38
C ASP A 112 22.30 7.72 1.38
N LYS A 113 22.53 8.97 0.96
CA LYS A 113 22.32 10.18 1.77
C LYS A 113 20.91 10.27 2.35
N ARG A 114 19.90 9.78 1.63
CA ARG A 114 18.51 9.81 2.11
C ARG A 114 18.33 8.89 3.32
N PHE A 115 19.00 7.75 3.34
CA PHE A 115 18.89 6.77 4.41
C PHE A 115 19.75 7.17 5.61
N THR A 116 20.98 7.60 5.38
CA THR A 116 21.88 8.03 6.46
C THR A 116 21.31 9.24 7.20
N GLN A 117 20.90 10.29 6.47
CA GLN A 117 20.32 11.50 7.07
C GLN A 117 19.07 11.18 7.88
N ARG A 118 18.18 10.33 7.35
CA ARG A 118 16.93 9.98 8.03
C ARG A 118 17.16 9.14 9.29
N LEU A 119 18.19 8.29 9.31
CA LEU A 119 18.60 7.58 10.53
C LEU A 119 19.15 8.55 11.58
N GLU A 120 20.00 9.49 11.17
CA GLU A 120 20.60 10.50 12.07
C GLU A 120 19.54 11.41 12.69
N GLU A 121 18.57 11.87 11.90
CA GLU A 121 17.53 12.81 12.36
C GLU A 121 16.49 12.15 13.28
N ASN A 122 16.24 10.84 13.12
CA ASN A 122 15.09 10.18 13.75
C ASN A 122 15.47 9.09 14.77
N LEU A 123 16.75 8.74 14.91
CA LEU A 123 17.20 7.74 15.87
C LEU A 123 18.26 8.30 16.83
N PRO A 124 18.30 7.80 18.09
CA PRO A 124 19.40 8.09 19.00
C PRO A 124 20.75 7.68 18.40
N GLU A 125 21.79 8.46 18.67
CA GLU A 125 23.15 8.23 18.14
C GLU A 125 23.66 6.81 18.42
N ALA A 126 23.39 6.28 19.62
CA ALA A 126 23.75 4.92 20.00
C ALA A 126 23.11 3.86 19.08
N LEU A 127 21.84 4.03 18.73
CA LEU A 127 21.12 3.11 17.84
C LEU A 127 21.56 3.27 16.39
N HIS A 128 21.85 4.50 15.95
CA HIS A 128 22.43 4.76 14.63
C HIS A 128 23.77 4.04 14.45
N LYS A 129 24.71 4.20 15.39
CA LYS A 129 26.00 3.49 15.38
C LYS A 129 25.82 1.97 15.37
N LYS A 130 24.90 1.47 16.19
CA LYS A 130 24.58 0.03 16.25
C LYS A 130 24.02 -0.48 14.91
N ALA A 131 23.16 0.28 14.25
CA ALA A 131 22.61 -0.03 12.94
C ALA A 131 23.70 -0.13 11.86
N LEU A 132 24.65 0.82 11.84
CA LEU A 132 25.78 0.78 10.90
C LEU A 132 26.76 -0.38 11.17
N ASN A 133 26.79 -0.93 12.39
CA ASN A 133 27.61 -2.09 12.71
C ASN A 133 26.88 -3.43 12.54
N ALA A 134 25.55 -3.43 12.41
CA ALA A 134 24.74 -4.64 12.29
C ALA A 134 25.04 -5.41 10.99
N GLN A 135 25.06 -6.74 11.04
CA GLN A 135 25.22 -7.56 9.84
C GLN A 135 23.85 -7.90 9.26
N VAL A 136 23.71 -7.78 7.93
CA VAL A 136 22.49 -8.14 7.21
C VAL A 136 22.79 -9.36 6.35
N LYS A 137 22.06 -10.45 6.57
CA LYS A 137 22.14 -11.68 5.78
C LYS A 137 20.87 -11.83 4.94
N ARG A 138 21.03 -12.09 3.66
CA ARG A 138 19.92 -12.41 2.76
C ARG A 138 19.84 -13.91 2.54
N HIS A 139 18.70 -14.50 2.84
CA HIS A 139 18.39 -15.89 2.54
C HIS A 139 17.70 -15.92 1.16
N ALA A 140 18.26 -16.71 0.23
CA ALA A 140 17.80 -16.84 -1.15
C ALA A 140 16.57 -17.73 -1.27
#